data_AF-M5RJB4-F1
#
_entry.id   AF-M5RJB4-F1
#
_cell.length_a   1.000
_cell.length_b   1.000
_cell.length_c   1.000
_cell.angle_alpha   90.00
_cell.angle_beta   90.00
_cell.angle_gamma   90.00
#
_symmetry.space_group_name_H-M   'P 1'
#
loop_
_entity.id
_entity.type
_entity.pdbx_description
1 polymer ?
#
loop_
_entity_poly.entity_id
_entity_poly.type
_entity_poly.pdbx_seq_one_letter_code
_entity_poly.pdbx_strand_id
1 'polypeptide(L)'
;MQPQAETWTDSTGKFSIDAKFIGVEGQSIVLLKDNGTKISVPIARLSLDSRNQARKAYGQMTNQLKQPVTPTAASASAVAPTVNRTLDFEPPTPLPVDPMPAFPDNLSVRETIDFAKQQILAGHPEVLWYALPAEMRATFDDDRFRSEVSPFIDQSTALQSQVEPVVFKAIEVLVTKKPFVLGSPLLEQVPAEAMPQIENAYDPAVGVLYELVDFAFSMELTGDRTLTQAINYHGPRIGGHLKPLFQLVPPGIIDQFLDSLTIEQIDDDHAIVRVPQAEDAGPQNDFSFEFTSRETKLVRVSQRWVTEEQFEQWNELKTKLESGDLKQSMEQATQENAENMQGAAMMVGMFTGMANTVLDSLLAAESQEEFNQAIAQASAMANFGAGSDTDSSGPEMKLEFSGNDNIQFEISESMESSAGDSDSASVPSGPAPEGWTLDLTEVEIPSRPASGVAAGSPTTINKATIRDGILHLAHREGNDDLHEWIIFTFLDEGEKPDGKTFDINPNSGFSSPHVHFRNATAEGGLDSDVFMSEYAMKLEFGQATGGKLPGKIYLCLPDAKKSLLRGTFTATIEN
;
A
#
# COMPACT_ATOMS: atom_id res chain seq x y z
N MET A 1 -14.38 14.05 -30.62
CA MET A 1 -15.14 15.27 -30.97
C MET A 1 -15.22 16.13 -29.73
N GLN A 2 -14.77 17.39 -29.78
CA GLN A 2 -14.96 18.31 -28.65
C GLN A 2 -16.45 18.67 -28.53
N PRO A 3 -17.05 18.60 -27.34
CA PRO A 3 -18.45 19.03 -27.17
C PRO A 3 -18.53 20.55 -27.29
N GLN A 4 -19.42 21.02 -28.16
CA GLN A 4 -19.68 22.44 -28.40
C GLN A 4 -20.45 23.06 -27.22
N ALA A 5 -20.24 24.35 -26.97
CA ALA A 5 -21.05 25.13 -26.05
C ALA A 5 -22.49 25.23 -26.59
N GLU A 6 -23.47 24.99 -25.72
CA GLU A 6 -24.89 25.06 -26.05
C GLU A 6 -25.60 26.01 -25.08
N THR A 7 -26.72 26.60 -25.49
CA THR A 7 -27.50 27.51 -24.63
C THR A 7 -28.40 26.71 -23.68
N TRP A 8 -28.30 26.99 -22.38
CA TRP A 8 -29.14 26.41 -21.33
C TRP A 8 -30.04 27.48 -20.73
N THR A 9 -31.33 27.19 -20.68
CA THR A 9 -32.36 28.14 -20.25
C THR A 9 -33.10 27.59 -19.04
N ASP A 10 -33.39 28.48 -18.10
CA ASP A 10 -34.14 28.17 -16.89
C ASP A 10 -35.64 27.95 -17.18
N SER A 11 -36.37 27.40 -16.20
CA SER A 11 -37.79 27.09 -16.33
C SER A 11 -38.68 28.34 -16.51
N THR A 12 -38.18 29.53 -16.17
CA THR A 12 -38.89 30.80 -16.35
C THR A 12 -38.60 31.48 -17.69
N GLY A 13 -37.60 31.00 -18.44
CA GLY A 13 -37.15 31.60 -19.70
C GLY A 13 -36.44 32.95 -19.54
N LYS A 14 -36.17 33.39 -18.30
CA LYS A 14 -35.55 34.69 -18.01
C LYS A 14 -34.03 34.62 -17.96
N PHE A 15 -33.47 33.44 -17.73
CA PHE A 15 -32.05 33.23 -17.60
C PHE A 15 -31.60 32.21 -18.63
N SER A 16 -30.64 32.61 -19.47
CA SER A 16 -29.98 31.74 -20.42
C SER A 16 -28.47 31.90 -20.31
N ILE A 17 -27.76 30.80 -20.47
CA ILE A 17 -26.30 30.73 -20.37
C ILE A 17 -25.77 29.86 -21.49
N ASP A 18 -24.69 30.28 -22.13
CA ASP A 18 -23.95 29.43 -23.05
C ASP A 18 -22.89 28.67 -22.25
N ALA A 19 -22.99 27.34 -22.27
CA ALA A 19 -22.09 26.49 -21.52
C ALA A 19 -22.06 25.08 -22.12
N LYS A 20 -20.95 24.39 -21.89
CA LYS A 20 -20.74 23.00 -22.26
C LYS A 20 -21.27 22.09 -21.16
N PHE A 21 -22.10 21.11 -21.51
CA PHE A 21 -22.49 20.06 -20.59
C PHE A 21 -21.28 19.16 -20.27
N ILE A 22 -21.03 18.94 -18.98
CA ILE A 22 -19.92 18.09 -18.53
C ILE A 22 -20.36 16.95 -17.61
N GLY A 23 -21.59 16.94 -17.11
CA GLY A 23 -22.10 15.82 -16.33
C GLY A 23 -23.42 16.09 -15.61
N VAL A 24 -23.85 15.11 -14.82
CA VAL A 24 -24.97 15.20 -13.87
C VAL A 24 -24.43 14.84 -12.50
N GLU A 25 -24.75 15.65 -11.50
CA GLU A 25 -24.38 15.44 -10.10
C GLU A 25 -25.65 15.51 -9.26
N GLY A 26 -26.05 14.39 -8.67
CA GLY A 26 -27.33 14.26 -7.96
C GLY A 26 -28.53 14.66 -8.83
N GLN A 27 -29.22 15.75 -8.44
CA GLN A 27 -30.38 16.30 -9.16
C GLN A 27 -30.06 17.54 -10.01
N SER A 28 -28.78 17.80 -10.27
CA SER A 28 -28.31 18.97 -11.01
C SER A 28 -27.49 18.57 -12.24
N ILE A 29 -27.52 19.39 -13.29
CA ILE A 29 -26.56 19.30 -14.38
C ILE A 29 -25.34 20.17 -14.07
N VAL A 30 -24.16 19.71 -14.47
CA VAL A 30 -22.93 20.47 -14.35
C VAL A 30 -22.56 21.02 -15.73
N LEU A 31 -22.40 22.33 -15.80
CA LEU A 31 -22.10 23.07 -17.02
C LEU A 31 -20.78 23.83 -16.87
N LEU A 32 -19.99 23.86 -17.93
CA LEU A 32 -18.73 24.58 -18.03
C LEU A 32 -18.91 25.77 -18.97
N LYS A 33 -18.80 27.00 -18.45
CA LYS A 33 -18.81 28.21 -19.28
C LYS A 33 -17.50 28.37 -20.04
N ASP A 34 -17.50 29.21 -21.09
CA ASP A 34 -16.32 29.48 -21.91
C ASP A 34 -15.12 30.07 -21.14
N ASN A 35 -15.38 30.72 -20.00
CA ASN A 35 -14.35 31.24 -19.10
C ASN A 35 -13.77 30.18 -18.14
N GLY A 36 -14.08 28.90 -18.34
CA GLY A 36 -13.65 27.79 -17.50
C GLY A 36 -14.42 27.63 -16.17
N THR A 37 -15.40 28.49 -15.88
CA THR A 37 -16.19 28.40 -14.65
C THR A 37 -17.21 27.27 -14.73
N LYS A 38 -17.15 26.32 -13.81
CA LYS A 38 -18.18 25.30 -13.61
C LYS A 38 -19.35 25.86 -12.83
N ILE A 39 -20.56 25.53 -13.24
CA ILE A 39 -21.79 25.87 -12.54
C ILE A 39 -22.72 24.66 -12.47
N SER A 40 -23.31 24.45 -11.30
CA SER A 40 -24.30 23.40 -11.07
C SER A 40 -25.70 24.01 -11.17
N VAL A 41 -26.54 23.46 -12.05
CA VAL A 41 -27.90 23.94 -12.29
C VAL A 41 -28.88 22.82 -11.98
N PRO A 42 -29.77 22.98 -10.97
CA PRO A 42 -30.77 21.97 -10.66
C PRO A 42 -31.65 21.63 -11.87
N ILE A 43 -31.80 20.34 -12.18
CA ILE A 43 -32.59 19.86 -13.32
C ILE A 43 -34.03 20.36 -13.23
N ALA A 44 -34.58 20.45 -12.01
CA ALA A 44 -35.92 20.97 -11.74
C ALA A 44 -36.10 22.46 -12.14
N ARG A 45 -35.00 23.23 -12.22
CA ARG A 45 -34.99 24.65 -12.57
C ARG A 45 -34.72 24.91 -14.05
N LEU A 46 -34.53 23.87 -14.86
CA LEU A 46 -34.31 23.98 -16.30
C LEU A 46 -35.63 24.02 -17.08
N SER A 47 -35.61 24.68 -18.23
CA SER A 47 -36.68 24.62 -19.22
C SER A 47 -36.91 23.17 -19.70
N LEU A 48 -38.06 22.91 -20.34
CA LEU A 48 -38.32 21.59 -20.91
C LEU A 48 -37.28 21.22 -21.99
N ASP A 49 -36.89 22.20 -22.81
CA ASP A 49 -35.91 22.01 -23.89
C ASP A 49 -34.52 21.72 -23.34
N SER A 50 -34.05 22.50 -22.35
CA SER A 50 -32.76 22.26 -21.70
C SER A 50 -32.74 20.95 -20.90
N ARG A 51 -33.87 20.47 -20.36
CA ARG A 51 -33.95 19.12 -19.77
C ARG A 51 -33.85 18.02 -20.82
N ASN A 52 -34.49 18.19 -21.97
CA ASN A 52 -34.38 17.23 -23.07
C ASN A 52 -32.96 17.20 -23.65
N GLN A 53 -32.32 18.37 -23.74
CA GLN A 53 -30.92 18.52 -24.12
C GLN A 53 -29.98 17.87 -23.10
N ALA A 54 -30.17 18.10 -21.80
CA ALA A 54 -29.44 17.40 -20.74
C ALA A 54 -29.58 15.88 -20.85
N ARG A 55 -30.81 15.37 -21.08
CA ARG A 55 -31.05 13.94 -21.26
C ARG A 55 -30.32 13.38 -22.49
N LYS A 56 -30.30 14.13 -23.60
CA LYS A 56 -29.59 13.74 -24.83
C LYS A 56 -28.07 13.78 -24.63
N ALA A 57 -27.54 14.82 -24.02
CA ALA A 57 -26.12 14.98 -23.72
C ALA A 57 -25.64 13.90 -22.74
N TYR A 58 -26.41 13.63 -21.69
CA TYR A 58 -26.17 12.52 -20.77
C TYR A 58 -26.27 11.16 -21.48
N GLY A 59 -27.27 10.97 -22.36
CA GLY A 59 -27.39 9.77 -23.18
C GLY A 59 -26.22 9.58 -24.15
N GLN A 60 -25.66 10.65 -24.70
CA GLN A 60 -24.48 10.61 -25.58
C GLN A 60 -23.20 10.37 -24.77
N MET A 61 -23.05 10.98 -23.60
CA MET A 61 -21.95 10.74 -22.67
C MET A 61 -21.96 9.30 -22.16
N THR A 62 -23.12 8.80 -21.72
CA THR A 62 -23.27 7.39 -21.32
C THR A 62 -23.14 6.44 -22.50
N ASN A 63 -23.55 6.80 -23.71
CA ASN A 63 -23.28 6.00 -24.90
C ASN A 63 -21.82 6.05 -25.32
N GLN A 64 -21.06 7.12 -25.07
CA GLN A 64 -19.60 7.18 -25.24
C GLN A 64 -18.87 6.34 -24.18
N LEU A 65 -19.37 6.32 -22.94
CA LEU A 65 -18.92 5.42 -21.87
C LEU A 65 -19.33 3.95 -22.11
N LYS A 66 -20.37 3.71 -22.93
CA LYS A 66 -20.84 2.39 -23.38
C LYS A 66 -20.40 2.02 -24.79
N GLN A 67 -19.71 2.91 -25.52
CA GLN A 67 -19.07 2.48 -26.75
C GLN A 67 -17.95 1.56 -26.30
N PRO A 68 -17.89 0.31 -26.80
CA PRO A 68 -16.68 -0.44 -26.66
C PRO A 68 -15.60 0.44 -27.29
N VAL A 69 -14.67 0.91 -26.47
CA VAL A 69 -13.31 1.08 -26.96
C VAL A 69 -13.03 -0.26 -27.61
N THR A 70 -13.10 -0.30 -28.94
CA THR A 70 -12.64 -1.41 -29.74
C THR A 70 -11.33 -1.80 -29.08
N PRO A 71 -11.21 -3.02 -28.53
CA PRO A 71 -9.97 -3.42 -27.91
C PRO A 71 -8.97 -3.37 -29.05
N THR A 72 -8.18 -2.30 -29.09
CA THR A 72 -6.90 -2.36 -29.77
C THR A 72 -6.20 -3.44 -28.99
N ALA A 73 -6.27 -4.68 -29.51
CA ALA A 73 -5.33 -5.72 -29.16
C ALA A 73 -3.99 -5.00 -29.08
N ALA A 74 -3.40 -4.97 -27.88
CA ALA A 74 -2.13 -4.35 -27.66
C ALA A 74 -1.14 -5.15 -28.51
N SER A 75 -0.95 -4.69 -29.76
CA SER A 75 0.09 -5.20 -30.64
C SER A 75 1.40 -4.80 -29.98
N ALA A 76 2.01 -5.76 -29.29
CA ALA A 76 3.26 -5.65 -28.54
C ALA A 76 4.49 -5.43 -29.46
N SER A 77 4.41 -4.57 -30.46
CA SER A 77 5.53 -4.33 -31.39
C SER A 77 5.74 -2.88 -31.81
N ALA A 78 5.11 -1.88 -31.18
CA ALA A 78 5.37 -0.49 -31.53
C ALA A 78 5.08 0.56 -30.44
N VAL A 79 5.13 0.21 -29.16
CA VAL A 79 5.10 1.24 -28.11
C VAL A 79 6.52 1.78 -27.95
N ALA A 80 6.72 3.07 -28.21
CA ALA A 80 8.01 3.72 -28.06
C ALA A 80 8.47 3.71 -26.59
N PRO A 81 9.78 3.61 -26.31
CA PRO A 81 10.31 3.61 -24.95
C PRO A 81 9.70 4.70 -24.07
N THR A 82 9.42 4.34 -22.81
CA THR A 82 8.84 5.26 -21.82
C THR A 82 9.76 6.44 -21.56
N VAL A 83 11.07 6.18 -21.48
CA VAL A 83 12.14 7.17 -21.38
C VAL A 83 13.29 6.78 -22.31
N ASN A 84 13.84 7.75 -23.06
CA ASN A 84 15.08 7.52 -23.82
C ASN A 84 16.28 7.62 -22.87
N ARG A 85 16.65 6.49 -22.25
CA ARG A 85 17.84 6.42 -21.39
C ARG A 85 19.10 6.31 -22.22
N THR A 86 20.14 7.02 -21.80
CA THR A 86 21.49 6.78 -22.29
C THR A 86 22.12 5.77 -21.33
N LEU A 87 22.37 4.55 -21.80
CA LEU A 87 22.99 3.48 -21.02
C LEU A 87 24.39 3.20 -21.58
N ASP A 88 25.32 2.89 -20.69
CA ASP A 88 26.69 2.47 -21.05
C ASP A 88 26.76 0.97 -21.42
N PHE A 89 25.64 0.26 -21.32
CA PHE A 89 25.51 -1.15 -21.70
C PHE A 89 24.25 -1.40 -22.53
N GLU A 90 24.23 -2.54 -23.22
CA GLU A 90 23.05 -3.04 -23.91
C GLU A 90 22.26 -3.98 -22.98
N PRO A 91 21.01 -3.64 -22.59
CA PRO A 91 20.23 -4.48 -21.70
C PRO A 91 19.85 -5.81 -22.38
N PRO A 92 19.60 -6.88 -21.61
CA PRO A 92 19.12 -8.14 -22.16
C PRO A 92 17.88 -7.94 -23.03
N THR A 93 17.83 -8.59 -24.20
CA THR A 93 16.71 -8.43 -25.13
C THR A 93 15.53 -9.32 -24.70
N PRO A 94 14.32 -8.76 -24.50
CA PRO A 94 13.15 -9.58 -24.17
C PRO A 94 12.75 -10.46 -25.36
N LEU A 95 12.27 -11.67 -25.07
CA LEU A 95 11.67 -12.51 -26.11
C LEU A 95 10.38 -11.86 -26.63
N PRO A 96 10.08 -11.97 -27.93
CA PRO A 96 8.80 -11.52 -28.46
C PRO A 96 7.63 -12.24 -27.77
N VAL A 97 6.62 -11.46 -27.40
CA VAL A 97 5.36 -11.95 -26.85
C VAL A 97 4.25 -11.62 -27.83
N ASP A 98 3.39 -12.60 -28.12
CA ASP A 98 2.21 -12.39 -28.97
C ASP A 98 1.25 -11.39 -28.33
N PRO A 99 0.33 -10.73 -29.06
CA PRO A 99 -0.63 -9.82 -28.46
C PRO A 99 -1.53 -10.50 -27.42
N MET A 100 -1.70 -9.87 -26.24
CA MET A 100 -2.58 -10.38 -25.19
C MET A 100 -4.06 -10.29 -25.65
N PRO A 101 -4.86 -11.36 -25.47
CA PRO A 101 -6.32 -11.25 -25.62
C PRO A 101 -6.92 -10.28 -24.61
N ALA A 102 -8.07 -9.68 -24.95
CA ALA A 102 -8.80 -8.85 -24.01
C ALA A 102 -9.26 -9.68 -22.79
N PHE A 103 -9.19 -9.09 -21.60
CA PHE A 103 -9.66 -9.75 -20.39
C PHE A 103 -11.20 -9.96 -20.49
N PRO A 104 -11.74 -11.18 -20.32
CA PRO A 104 -13.18 -11.43 -20.43
C PRO A 104 -13.98 -10.82 -19.27
N ASP A 105 -15.16 -10.28 -19.52
CA ASP A 105 -16.08 -9.82 -18.46
C ASP A 105 -16.83 -10.98 -17.82
N ASN A 106 -17.30 -10.76 -16.59
CA ASN A 106 -18.23 -11.66 -15.88
C ASN A 106 -17.70 -13.08 -15.63
N LEU A 107 -16.38 -13.22 -15.48
CA LEU A 107 -15.78 -14.46 -15.03
C LEU A 107 -16.13 -14.73 -13.55
N SER A 108 -16.21 -16.01 -13.18
CA SER A 108 -16.10 -16.40 -11.76
C SER A 108 -14.71 -16.07 -11.21
N VAL A 109 -14.55 -16.10 -9.90
CA VAL A 109 -13.23 -15.90 -9.26
C VAL A 109 -12.22 -16.92 -9.77
N ARG A 110 -12.62 -18.19 -9.90
CA ARG A 110 -11.73 -19.24 -10.40
C ARG A 110 -11.33 -19.00 -11.85
N GLU A 111 -12.28 -18.68 -12.72
CA GLU A 111 -11.98 -18.38 -14.13
C GLU A 111 -11.10 -17.13 -14.28
N THR A 112 -11.24 -16.16 -13.37
CA THR A 112 -10.39 -14.95 -13.33
C THR A 112 -8.94 -15.32 -13.01
N ILE A 113 -8.72 -16.15 -11.98
CA ILE A 113 -7.40 -16.66 -11.59
C ILE A 113 -6.79 -17.49 -12.72
N ASP A 114 -7.58 -18.40 -13.31
CA ASP A 114 -7.11 -19.27 -14.39
C ASP A 114 -6.74 -18.47 -15.65
N PHE A 115 -7.52 -17.43 -16.00
CA PHE A 115 -7.19 -16.53 -17.10
C PHE A 115 -5.91 -15.74 -16.82
N ALA A 116 -5.78 -15.12 -15.63
CA ALA A 116 -4.59 -14.37 -15.26
C ALA A 116 -3.32 -15.25 -15.29
N LYS A 117 -3.39 -16.45 -14.72
CA LYS A 117 -2.31 -17.46 -14.80
C LYS A 117 -1.94 -17.77 -16.24
N GLN A 118 -2.92 -18.07 -17.10
CA GLN A 118 -2.66 -18.40 -18.50
C GLN A 118 -1.91 -17.26 -19.21
N GLN A 119 -2.31 -16.01 -18.98
CA GLN A 119 -1.68 -14.85 -19.58
C GLN A 119 -0.28 -14.60 -19.00
N ILE A 120 -0.09 -14.68 -17.69
CA ILE A 120 1.24 -14.55 -17.05
C ILE A 120 2.21 -15.57 -17.64
N LEU A 121 1.82 -16.85 -17.74
CA LEU A 121 2.65 -17.90 -18.33
C LEU A 121 2.90 -17.70 -19.84
N ALA A 122 2.00 -17.01 -20.53
CA ALA A 122 2.19 -16.66 -21.93
C ALA A 122 3.19 -15.50 -22.14
N GLY A 123 3.52 -14.75 -21.08
CA GLY A 123 4.37 -13.57 -21.10
C GLY A 123 3.62 -12.25 -20.91
N HIS A 124 2.48 -12.26 -20.22
CA HIS A 124 1.61 -11.09 -20.03
C HIS A 124 1.34 -10.77 -18.56
N PRO A 125 2.34 -10.29 -17.79
CA PRO A 125 2.12 -9.83 -16.41
C PRO A 125 1.17 -8.62 -16.34
N GLU A 126 1.04 -7.82 -17.41
CA GLU A 126 0.08 -6.73 -17.53
C GLU A 126 -1.38 -7.18 -17.43
N VAL A 127 -1.67 -8.48 -17.55
CA VAL A 127 -3.02 -9.01 -17.34
C VAL A 127 -3.60 -8.61 -15.98
N LEU A 128 -2.76 -8.44 -14.96
CA LEU A 128 -3.19 -8.01 -13.61
C LEU A 128 -3.74 -6.58 -13.63
N TRP A 129 -3.14 -5.69 -14.42
CA TRP A 129 -3.69 -4.36 -14.67
C TRP A 129 -5.06 -4.45 -15.35
N TYR A 130 -5.17 -5.28 -16.38
CA TYR A 130 -6.42 -5.45 -17.13
C TYR A 130 -7.49 -6.29 -16.41
N ALA A 131 -7.14 -6.94 -15.29
CA ALA A 131 -8.10 -7.52 -14.37
C ALA A 131 -8.95 -6.42 -13.71
N LEU A 132 -8.39 -5.23 -13.50
CA LEU A 132 -9.10 -4.10 -12.94
C LEU A 132 -10.18 -3.56 -13.89
N PRO A 133 -11.34 -3.13 -13.36
CA PRO A 133 -12.34 -2.37 -14.09
C PRO A 133 -11.74 -1.22 -14.91
N ALA A 134 -12.28 -0.99 -16.10
CA ALA A 134 -11.83 0.10 -16.97
C ALA A 134 -11.95 1.47 -16.29
N GLU A 135 -12.97 1.67 -15.45
CA GLU A 135 -13.17 2.90 -14.68
C GLU A 135 -12.11 3.11 -13.57
N MET A 136 -11.62 2.03 -12.96
CA MET A 136 -10.52 2.11 -12.01
C MET A 136 -9.24 2.53 -12.71
N ARG A 137 -8.88 1.85 -13.80
CA ARG A 137 -7.72 2.22 -14.62
C ARG A 137 -7.80 3.66 -15.14
N ALA A 138 -8.98 4.10 -15.55
CA ALA A 138 -9.21 5.46 -16.01
C ALA A 138 -9.01 6.52 -14.90
N THR A 139 -9.20 6.13 -13.63
CA THR A 139 -8.97 7.02 -12.48
C THR A 139 -7.47 7.27 -12.29
N PHE A 140 -6.65 6.21 -12.38
CA PHE A 140 -5.18 6.32 -12.32
C PHE A 140 -4.58 7.02 -13.54
N ASP A 141 -5.23 6.89 -14.70
CA ASP A 141 -4.83 7.60 -15.92
C ASP A 141 -5.35 9.07 -15.97
N ASP A 142 -6.17 9.51 -15.01
CA ASP A 142 -6.75 10.86 -15.00
C ASP A 142 -5.67 11.93 -14.81
N ASP A 143 -5.63 12.91 -15.72
CA ASP A 143 -4.67 14.03 -15.70
C ASP A 143 -4.69 14.80 -14.38
N ARG A 144 -5.85 14.92 -13.72
CA ARG A 144 -5.98 15.62 -12.43
C ARG A 144 -5.29 14.82 -11.34
N PHE A 145 -5.52 13.51 -11.28
CA PHE A 145 -4.86 12.64 -10.30
C PHE A 145 -3.34 12.76 -10.45
N ARG A 146 -2.85 12.61 -11.68
CA ARG A 146 -1.43 12.70 -12.01
C ARG A 146 -0.83 14.06 -11.65
N SER A 147 -1.54 15.15 -11.95
CA SER A 147 -1.09 16.52 -11.63
C SER A 147 -1.04 16.79 -10.12
N GLU A 148 -1.94 16.21 -9.31
CA GLU A 148 -1.94 16.43 -7.86
C GLU A 148 -0.92 15.54 -7.13
N VAL A 149 -0.59 14.37 -7.69
CA VAL A 149 0.45 13.48 -7.13
C VAL A 149 1.86 13.89 -7.58
N SER A 150 1.99 14.57 -8.73
CA SER A 150 3.27 15.04 -9.29
C SER A 150 4.19 15.71 -8.25
N PRO A 151 3.76 16.67 -7.41
CA PRO A 151 4.66 17.33 -6.47
C PRO A 151 5.27 16.40 -5.41
N PHE A 152 4.54 15.36 -5.01
CA PHE A 152 5.04 14.35 -4.06
C PHE A 152 6.13 13.48 -4.71
N ILE A 153 5.93 13.12 -5.97
CA ILE A 153 6.93 12.41 -6.77
C ILE A 153 8.13 13.31 -7.02
N ASP A 154 7.91 14.58 -7.38
CA ASP A 154 8.95 15.59 -7.60
C ASP A 154 9.80 15.82 -6.34
N GLN A 155 9.18 15.80 -5.16
CA GLN A 155 9.90 15.88 -3.88
C GLN A 155 10.82 14.67 -3.70
N SER A 156 10.36 13.49 -4.09
CA SER A 156 11.13 12.23 -4.06
C SER A 156 12.22 12.16 -5.13
N THR A 157 12.14 12.96 -6.19
CA THR A 157 13.12 13.03 -7.29
C THR A 157 14.56 13.31 -6.80
N ALA A 158 14.73 14.03 -5.70
CA ALA A 158 16.06 14.29 -5.13
C ALA A 158 16.73 13.02 -4.57
N LEU A 159 15.96 12.10 -3.99
CA LEU A 159 16.45 10.78 -3.58
C LEU A 159 16.61 9.87 -4.81
N GLN A 160 15.60 9.88 -5.68
CA GLN A 160 15.57 9.06 -6.87
C GLN A 160 16.77 9.31 -7.79
N SER A 161 17.10 10.58 -8.06
CA SER A 161 18.25 10.97 -8.90
C SER A 161 19.62 10.58 -8.34
N GLN A 162 19.73 10.34 -7.03
CA GLN A 162 20.95 9.81 -6.41
C GLN A 162 21.04 8.28 -6.52
N VAL A 163 19.91 7.60 -6.40
CA VAL A 163 19.84 6.12 -6.39
C VAL A 163 19.87 5.55 -7.81
N GLU A 164 19.16 6.18 -8.75
CA GLU A 164 18.97 5.69 -10.11
C GLU A 164 20.28 5.34 -10.83
N PRO A 165 21.32 6.22 -10.87
CA PRO A 165 22.56 5.88 -11.56
C PRO A 165 23.28 4.68 -10.93
N VAL A 166 23.20 4.53 -9.60
CA VAL A 166 23.83 3.43 -8.87
C VAL A 166 23.15 2.10 -9.22
N VAL A 167 21.82 2.08 -9.28
CA VAL A 167 21.05 0.88 -9.64
C VAL A 167 21.34 0.48 -11.09
N PHE A 168 21.33 1.42 -12.04
CA PHE A 168 21.67 1.09 -13.43
C PHE A 168 23.12 0.63 -13.59
N LYS A 169 24.06 1.16 -12.81
CA LYS A 169 25.45 0.70 -12.77
C LYS A 169 25.59 -0.70 -12.17
N ALA A 170 24.76 -1.05 -11.18
CA ALA A 170 24.69 -2.43 -10.68
C ALA A 170 24.18 -3.39 -11.76
N ILE A 171 23.16 -3.00 -12.53
CA ILE A 171 22.70 -3.77 -13.70
C ILE A 171 23.81 -3.87 -14.76
N GLU A 172 24.56 -2.79 -15.01
CA GLU A 172 25.71 -2.81 -15.91
C GLU A 172 26.74 -3.87 -15.50
N VAL A 173 27.07 -3.98 -14.20
CA VAL A 173 27.94 -5.04 -13.69
C VAL A 173 27.34 -6.41 -14.02
N LEU A 174 26.06 -6.62 -13.73
CA LEU A 174 25.39 -7.91 -13.99
C LEU A 174 25.42 -8.28 -15.48
N VAL A 175 25.25 -7.31 -16.38
CA VAL A 175 25.28 -7.53 -17.83
C VAL A 175 26.70 -7.73 -18.35
N THR A 176 27.61 -6.82 -18.05
CA THR A 176 28.94 -6.76 -18.68
C THR A 176 29.98 -7.66 -18.01
N LYS A 177 29.78 -8.00 -16.72
CA LYS A 177 30.68 -8.86 -15.93
C LYS A 177 30.08 -10.24 -15.64
N LYS A 178 29.09 -10.69 -16.42
CA LYS A 178 28.45 -12.01 -16.28
C LYS A 178 29.44 -13.16 -16.00
N PRO A 179 30.57 -13.33 -16.73
CA PRO A 179 31.51 -14.41 -16.45
C PRO A 179 32.09 -14.36 -15.03
N PHE A 180 32.36 -13.15 -14.51
CA PHE A 180 32.89 -12.98 -13.16
C PHE A 180 31.83 -13.14 -12.08
N VAL A 181 30.60 -12.70 -12.34
CA VAL A 181 29.46 -12.94 -11.44
C VAL A 181 29.19 -14.44 -11.30
N LEU A 182 29.15 -15.17 -12.42
CA LEU A 182 28.95 -16.63 -12.42
C LEU A 182 30.13 -17.40 -11.83
N GLY A 183 31.34 -16.84 -11.86
CA GLY A 183 32.54 -17.39 -11.22
C GLY A 183 32.77 -16.90 -9.78
N SER A 184 31.83 -16.14 -9.21
CA SER A 184 32.02 -15.52 -7.90
C SER A 184 31.86 -16.52 -6.75
N PRO A 185 32.52 -16.29 -5.58
CA PRO A 185 32.37 -17.11 -4.39
C PRO A 185 30.94 -17.19 -3.86
N LEU A 186 30.07 -16.25 -4.25
CA LEU A 186 28.66 -16.25 -3.88
C LEU A 186 27.92 -17.49 -4.39
N LEU A 187 28.38 -18.09 -5.48
CA LEU A 187 27.80 -19.29 -6.08
C LEU A 187 28.52 -20.58 -5.68
N GLU A 188 29.55 -20.54 -4.82
CA GLU A 188 30.28 -21.76 -4.39
C GLU A 188 29.38 -22.75 -3.64
N GLN A 189 28.33 -22.26 -2.99
CA GLN A 189 27.36 -23.08 -2.25
C GLN A 189 26.30 -23.71 -3.16
N VAL A 190 26.22 -23.29 -4.43
CA VAL A 190 25.27 -23.83 -5.39
C VAL A 190 25.76 -25.22 -5.85
N PRO A 191 24.91 -26.26 -5.82
CA PRO A 191 25.26 -27.57 -6.36
C PRO A 191 25.68 -27.48 -7.84
N ALA A 192 26.74 -28.19 -8.22
CA ALA A 192 27.28 -28.16 -9.58
C ALA A 192 26.22 -28.55 -10.64
N GLU A 193 25.25 -29.39 -10.27
CA GLU A 193 24.15 -29.81 -11.12
C GLU A 193 23.16 -28.68 -11.43
N ALA A 194 23.09 -27.63 -10.60
CA ALA A 194 22.20 -26.48 -10.77
C ALA A 194 22.84 -25.36 -11.61
N MET A 195 24.17 -25.33 -11.76
CA MET A 195 24.88 -24.28 -12.50
C MET A 195 24.38 -24.08 -13.95
N PRO A 196 24.13 -25.14 -14.76
CA PRO A 196 23.57 -24.94 -16.10
C PRO A 196 22.19 -24.26 -16.09
N GLN A 197 21.38 -24.49 -15.06
CA GLN A 197 20.07 -23.83 -14.93
C GLN A 197 20.25 -22.35 -14.58
N ILE A 198 21.18 -22.01 -13.69
CA ILE A 198 21.53 -20.63 -13.35
C ILE A 198 22.06 -19.89 -14.57
N GLU A 199 22.98 -20.48 -15.33
CA GLU A 199 23.53 -19.86 -16.55
C GLU A 199 22.44 -19.56 -17.58
N ASN A 200 21.48 -20.48 -17.76
CA ASN A 200 20.34 -20.32 -18.65
C ASN A 200 19.33 -19.29 -18.12
N ALA A 201 19.17 -19.19 -16.80
CA ALA A 201 18.26 -18.25 -16.14
C ALA A 201 18.84 -16.83 -16.05
N TYR A 202 20.16 -16.68 -16.13
CA TYR A 202 20.86 -15.45 -15.79
C TYR A 202 20.40 -14.25 -16.64
N ASP A 203 20.50 -14.33 -17.97
CA ASP A 203 20.15 -13.18 -18.83
C ASP A 203 18.65 -12.83 -18.74
N PRO A 204 17.72 -13.81 -18.73
CA PRO A 204 16.33 -13.51 -18.45
C PRO A 204 16.09 -12.86 -17.08
N ALA A 205 16.74 -13.34 -16.01
CA ALA A 205 16.58 -12.77 -14.66
C ALA A 205 17.10 -11.32 -14.59
N VAL A 206 18.26 -11.04 -15.17
CA VAL A 206 18.81 -9.68 -15.30
C VAL A 206 17.89 -8.80 -16.16
N GLY A 207 17.27 -9.36 -17.20
CA GLY A 207 16.29 -8.67 -18.03
C GLY A 207 15.02 -8.28 -17.27
N VAL A 208 14.47 -9.18 -16.44
CA VAL A 208 13.33 -8.86 -15.54
C VAL A 208 13.71 -7.73 -14.60
N LEU A 209 14.88 -7.82 -13.96
CA LEU A 209 15.38 -6.77 -13.06
C LEU A 209 15.50 -5.43 -13.78
N TYR A 210 16.11 -5.42 -14.97
CA TYR A 210 16.24 -4.22 -15.78
C TYR A 210 14.89 -3.60 -16.11
N GLU A 211 13.92 -4.39 -16.60
CA GLU A 211 12.61 -3.85 -16.99
C GLU A 211 11.78 -3.35 -15.79
N LEU A 212 11.90 -3.99 -14.63
CA LEU A 212 11.26 -3.53 -13.39
C LEU A 212 11.87 -2.23 -12.87
N VAL A 213 13.20 -2.13 -12.88
CA VAL A 213 13.93 -0.91 -12.53
C VAL A 213 13.59 0.21 -13.53
N ASP A 214 13.64 -0.08 -14.82
CA ASP A 214 13.29 0.88 -15.86
C ASP A 214 11.86 1.38 -15.70
N PHE A 215 10.91 0.48 -15.45
CA PHE A 215 9.52 0.84 -15.14
C PHE A 215 9.44 1.75 -13.91
N ALA A 216 10.01 1.35 -12.77
CA ALA A 216 9.94 2.11 -11.52
C ALA A 216 10.55 3.53 -11.65
N PHE A 217 11.70 3.65 -12.33
CA PHE A 217 12.36 4.93 -12.56
C PHE A 217 11.82 5.70 -13.77
N SER A 218 10.94 5.13 -14.59
CA SER A 218 10.29 5.79 -15.72
C SER A 218 8.83 6.15 -15.45
N MET A 219 8.31 5.84 -14.25
CA MET A 219 7.05 6.37 -13.74
C MET A 219 7.17 7.87 -13.44
N GLU A 220 7.44 8.66 -14.47
CA GLU A 220 7.24 10.09 -14.46
C GLU A 220 5.73 10.32 -14.64
N LEU A 221 4.97 10.26 -13.53
CA LEU A 221 3.54 10.58 -13.55
C LEU A 221 3.27 12.05 -13.94
N THR A 222 4.33 12.85 -14.07
CA THR A 222 4.33 14.29 -14.37
C THR A 222 4.26 14.59 -15.89
N GLY A 223 4.30 13.57 -16.76
CA GLY A 223 4.34 13.71 -18.24
C GLY A 223 3.02 13.50 -19.01
N ASP A 224 3.10 13.47 -20.35
CA ASP A 224 1.97 13.19 -21.29
C ASP A 224 1.51 11.72 -21.30
N ARG A 225 2.14 10.84 -20.51
CA ARG A 225 1.91 9.40 -20.54
C ARG A 225 1.11 8.92 -19.34
N THR A 226 0.26 7.93 -19.58
CA THR A 226 -0.60 7.35 -18.55
C THR A 226 0.02 6.08 -17.96
N LEU A 227 -0.41 5.66 -16.76
CA LEU A 227 0.07 4.44 -16.13
C LEU A 227 -0.22 3.22 -17.02
N THR A 228 -1.40 3.17 -17.65
CA THR A 228 -1.73 2.13 -18.64
C THR A 228 -0.71 2.07 -19.78
N GLN A 229 -0.22 3.21 -20.27
CA GLN A 229 0.77 3.23 -21.36
C GLN A 229 2.12 2.70 -20.90
N ALA A 230 2.56 3.04 -19.69
CA ALA A 230 3.79 2.50 -19.11
C ALA A 230 3.69 0.98 -18.91
N ILE A 231 2.58 0.49 -18.34
CA ILE A 231 2.31 -0.95 -18.17
C ILE A 231 2.28 -1.67 -19.52
N ASN A 232 1.68 -1.08 -20.56
CA ASN A 232 1.65 -1.68 -21.90
C ASN A 232 3.02 -1.72 -22.58
N TYR A 233 3.94 -0.83 -22.20
CA TYR A 233 5.32 -0.87 -22.70
C TYR A 233 6.14 -1.93 -21.97
N HIS A 234 6.14 -1.92 -20.63
CA HIS A 234 7.00 -2.80 -19.83
C HIS A 234 6.42 -4.20 -19.65
N GLY A 235 5.11 -4.38 -19.55
CA GLY A 235 4.46 -5.66 -19.27
C GLY A 235 4.92 -6.80 -20.21
N PRO A 236 4.75 -6.66 -21.54
CA PRO A 236 5.22 -7.67 -22.49
C PRO A 236 6.74 -7.87 -22.48
N ARG A 237 7.53 -6.85 -22.11
CA ARG A 237 9.00 -6.95 -22.05
C ARG A 237 9.44 -7.74 -20.82
N ILE A 238 8.87 -7.43 -19.65
CA ILE A 238 8.99 -8.23 -18.43
C ILE A 238 8.57 -9.67 -18.71
N GLY A 239 7.42 -9.86 -19.34
CA GLY A 239 6.91 -11.18 -19.71
C GLY A 239 7.80 -11.95 -20.69
N GLY A 240 8.42 -11.26 -21.65
CA GLY A 240 9.42 -11.83 -22.55
C GLY A 240 10.64 -12.39 -21.83
N HIS A 241 11.02 -11.80 -20.69
CA HIS A 241 12.06 -12.31 -19.81
C HIS A 241 11.56 -13.36 -18.81
N LEU A 242 10.32 -13.26 -18.31
CA LEU A 242 9.75 -14.25 -17.38
C LEU A 242 9.47 -15.59 -18.05
N LYS A 243 9.07 -15.61 -19.32
CA LYS A 243 8.69 -16.84 -20.04
C LYS A 243 9.75 -17.96 -20.00
N PRO A 244 11.04 -17.71 -20.28
CA PRO A 244 12.08 -18.74 -20.12
C PRO A 244 12.30 -19.13 -18.65
N LEU A 245 12.14 -18.21 -17.69
CA LEU A 245 12.25 -18.53 -16.26
C LEU A 245 11.14 -19.49 -15.81
N PHE A 246 9.91 -19.31 -16.28
CA PHE A 246 8.80 -20.23 -15.99
C PHE A 246 9.04 -21.65 -16.53
N GLN A 247 9.83 -21.82 -17.59
CA GLN A 247 10.19 -23.14 -18.12
C GLN A 247 11.16 -23.89 -17.21
N LEU A 248 11.85 -23.18 -16.31
CA LEU A 248 12.74 -23.78 -15.30
C LEU A 248 11.97 -24.23 -14.06
N VAL A 249 10.76 -23.70 -13.84
CA VAL A 249 9.88 -24.14 -12.76
C VAL A 249 9.35 -25.55 -13.08
N PRO A 250 9.51 -26.54 -12.18
CA PRO A 250 8.97 -27.87 -12.40
C PRO A 250 7.47 -27.85 -12.78
N PRO A 251 7.05 -28.61 -13.81
CA PRO A 251 5.65 -28.67 -14.21
C PRO A 251 4.75 -29.08 -13.04
N GLY A 252 3.60 -28.43 -12.93
CA GLY A 252 2.61 -28.73 -11.91
C GLY A 252 2.79 -28.01 -10.57
N ILE A 253 3.94 -27.37 -10.27
CA ILE A 253 4.07 -26.59 -9.02
C ILE A 253 3.07 -25.43 -8.98
N ILE A 254 2.96 -24.69 -10.08
CA ILE A 254 2.03 -23.56 -10.19
C ILE A 254 0.58 -24.06 -10.16
N ASP A 255 0.29 -25.19 -10.82
CA ASP A 255 -1.04 -25.80 -10.78
C ASP A 255 -1.42 -26.23 -9.36
N GLN A 256 -0.50 -26.93 -8.67
CA GLN A 256 -0.69 -27.39 -7.30
C GLN A 256 -0.95 -26.24 -6.34
N PHE A 257 -0.17 -25.15 -6.43
CA PHE A 257 -0.40 -23.97 -5.61
C PHE A 257 -1.78 -23.37 -5.87
N LEU A 258 -2.16 -23.18 -7.13
CA LEU A 258 -3.47 -22.58 -7.45
C LEU A 258 -4.65 -23.50 -7.11
N ASP A 259 -4.49 -24.82 -7.20
CA ASP A 259 -5.48 -25.80 -6.79
C ASP A 259 -5.62 -25.90 -5.26
N SER A 260 -4.59 -25.46 -4.53
CA SER A 260 -4.60 -25.40 -3.07
C SER A 260 -5.38 -24.20 -2.52
N LEU A 261 -5.66 -23.19 -3.36
CA LEU A 261 -6.47 -22.03 -2.99
C LEU A 261 -7.92 -22.44 -2.69
N THR A 262 -8.44 -22.00 -1.55
CA THR A 262 -9.86 -22.17 -1.22
C THR A 262 -10.61 -20.92 -1.66
N ILE A 263 -11.64 -21.10 -2.50
CA ILE A 263 -12.52 -20.03 -2.97
C ILE A 263 -13.90 -20.25 -2.35
N GLU A 264 -14.32 -19.32 -1.50
CA GLU A 264 -15.64 -19.29 -0.88
C GLU A 264 -16.47 -18.19 -1.55
N GLN A 265 -17.44 -18.57 -2.37
CA GLN A 265 -18.39 -17.61 -2.95
C GLN A 265 -19.44 -17.27 -1.88
N ILE A 266 -19.54 -15.99 -1.51
CA ILE A 266 -20.54 -15.51 -0.55
C ILE A 266 -21.88 -15.29 -1.27
N ASP A 267 -21.85 -14.50 -2.35
CA ASP A 267 -22.98 -14.22 -3.23
C ASP A 267 -22.47 -13.91 -4.66
N ASP A 268 -23.33 -13.41 -5.56
CA ASP A 268 -22.95 -13.14 -6.96
C ASP A 268 -21.83 -12.08 -7.11
N ASP A 269 -21.71 -11.18 -6.12
CA ASP A 269 -20.84 -10.02 -6.13
C ASP A 269 -19.73 -10.05 -5.05
N HIS A 270 -19.73 -11.04 -4.15
CA HIS A 270 -18.73 -11.17 -3.08
C HIS A 270 -18.15 -12.58 -2.98
N ALA A 271 -16.85 -12.67 -2.74
CA ALA A 271 -16.15 -13.93 -2.52
C ALA A 271 -14.96 -13.75 -1.57
N ILE A 272 -14.47 -14.86 -1.04
CA ILE A 272 -13.26 -14.92 -0.23
C ILE A 272 -12.29 -15.91 -0.89
N VAL A 273 -11.03 -15.52 -1.03
CA VAL A 273 -9.93 -16.40 -1.43
C VAL A 273 -8.99 -16.62 -0.25
N ARG A 274 -8.63 -17.88 0.00
CA ARG A 274 -7.73 -18.27 1.08
C ARG A 274 -6.55 -19.06 0.53
N VAL A 275 -5.35 -18.65 0.91
CA VAL A 275 -4.11 -19.37 0.61
C VAL A 275 -3.86 -20.39 1.74
N PRO A 276 -3.60 -21.66 1.44
CA PRO A 276 -3.38 -22.67 2.47
C PRO A 276 -2.07 -22.42 3.24
N GLN A 277 -2.08 -22.78 4.51
CA GLN A 277 -0.91 -22.66 5.38
C GLN A 277 0.16 -23.68 4.98
N ALA A 278 1.41 -23.21 4.91
CA ALA A 278 2.57 -24.09 4.92
C ALA A 278 2.87 -24.54 6.37
N GLU A 279 2.01 -25.38 6.97
CA GLU A 279 2.32 -26.01 8.27
C GLU A 279 3.02 -27.38 8.11
N ASP A 280 3.13 -27.94 6.89
CA ASP A 280 3.74 -29.27 6.62
C ASP A 280 4.75 -29.30 5.45
N ALA A 281 5.15 -28.15 4.90
CA ALA A 281 6.19 -28.11 3.88
C ALA A 281 7.58 -28.08 4.54
N GLY A 282 8.41 -29.08 4.22
CA GLY A 282 9.83 -29.14 4.59
C GLY A 282 10.64 -27.92 4.10
N PRO A 283 11.98 -27.94 4.26
CA PRO A 283 12.83 -26.76 4.41
C PRO A 283 12.51 -25.67 3.38
N GLN A 284 12.32 -24.47 3.92
CA GLN A 284 12.11 -23.19 3.25
C GLN A 284 12.67 -23.18 1.82
N ASN A 285 11.77 -23.16 0.84
CA ASN A 285 12.12 -22.59 -0.45
C ASN A 285 12.15 -21.08 -0.22
N ASP A 286 13.34 -20.50 -0.33
CA ASP A 286 13.74 -19.10 -0.10
C ASP A 286 13.07 -18.06 -1.05
N PHE A 287 11.93 -18.43 -1.64
CA PHE A 287 11.11 -17.62 -2.54
C PHE A 287 9.68 -17.46 -1.98
N SER A 288 9.56 -17.18 -0.68
CA SER A 288 8.29 -16.76 -0.11
C SER A 288 8.03 -15.30 -0.48
N PHE A 289 7.22 -15.07 -1.51
CA PHE A 289 6.44 -13.83 -1.56
C PHE A 289 5.51 -13.88 -0.35
N GLU A 290 5.77 -13.08 0.68
CA GLU A 290 4.89 -12.97 1.84
C GLU A 290 3.54 -12.37 1.39
N PHE A 291 2.62 -13.23 0.97
CA PHE A 291 1.21 -12.86 0.86
C PHE A 291 0.68 -12.71 2.30
N THR A 292 0.76 -11.49 2.83
CA THR A 292 0.40 -11.18 4.23
C THR A 292 -1.10 -11.34 4.52
N SER A 293 -1.96 -11.39 3.51
CA SER A 293 -3.40 -11.66 3.70
C SER A 293 -3.71 -13.16 3.67
N ARG A 294 -3.94 -13.75 4.85
CA ARG A 294 -4.45 -15.13 5.04
C ARG A 294 -5.86 -15.34 4.44
N GLU A 295 -6.56 -14.24 4.21
CA GLU A 295 -7.90 -14.16 3.64
C GLU A 295 -7.98 -12.91 2.79
N THR A 296 -8.33 -13.04 1.51
CA THR A 296 -8.57 -11.90 0.63
C THR A 296 -10.06 -11.87 0.27
N LYS A 297 -10.74 -10.82 0.73
CA LYS A 297 -12.13 -10.55 0.33
C LYS A 297 -12.15 -9.88 -1.03
N LEU A 298 -13.02 -10.37 -1.89
CA LEU A 298 -13.22 -9.89 -3.25
C LEU A 298 -14.63 -9.34 -3.42
N VAL A 299 -14.72 -8.22 -4.14
CA VAL A 299 -15.98 -7.60 -4.56
C VAL A 299 -16.02 -7.49 -6.07
N ARG A 300 -17.20 -7.71 -6.66
CA ARG A 300 -17.42 -7.57 -8.09
C ARG A 300 -17.76 -6.12 -8.44
N VAL A 301 -16.88 -5.47 -9.20
CA VAL A 301 -17.04 -4.09 -9.67
C VAL A 301 -17.03 -4.11 -11.18
N SER A 302 -18.08 -3.58 -11.81
CA SER A 302 -18.18 -3.50 -13.28
C SER A 302 -17.81 -4.83 -13.99
N GLN A 303 -18.35 -5.95 -13.47
CA GLN A 303 -18.13 -7.32 -13.97
C GLN A 303 -16.70 -7.89 -13.77
N ARG A 304 -15.87 -7.26 -12.92
CA ARG A 304 -14.51 -7.69 -12.56
C ARG A 304 -14.41 -7.96 -11.07
N TRP A 305 -13.57 -8.92 -10.67
CA TRP A 305 -13.22 -9.14 -9.27
C TRP A 305 -12.03 -8.28 -8.89
N VAL A 306 -12.17 -7.51 -7.82
CA VAL A 306 -11.12 -6.73 -7.18
C VAL A 306 -11.14 -7.01 -5.68
N THR A 307 -10.06 -6.72 -4.96
CA THR A 307 -10.10 -6.86 -3.50
C THR A 307 -11.02 -5.79 -2.89
N GLU A 308 -11.66 -6.11 -1.77
CA GLU A 308 -12.49 -5.14 -1.03
C GLU A 308 -11.68 -3.91 -0.65
N GLU A 309 -10.44 -4.11 -0.18
CA GLU A 309 -9.47 -3.04 0.11
C GLU A 309 -9.20 -2.15 -1.11
N GLN A 310 -8.89 -2.73 -2.28
CA GLN A 310 -8.66 -1.97 -3.51
C GLN A 310 -9.89 -1.16 -3.91
N PHE A 311 -11.08 -1.72 -3.73
CA PHE A 311 -12.34 -1.03 -4.04
C PHE A 311 -12.58 0.15 -3.10
N GLU A 312 -12.37 -0.03 -1.79
CA GLU A 312 -12.50 1.02 -0.79
C GLU A 312 -11.50 2.17 -1.04
N GLN A 313 -10.23 1.85 -1.24
CA GLN A 313 -9.19 2.82 -1.55
C GLN A 313 -9.48 3.57 -2.85
N TRP A 314 -9.90 2.87 -3.91
CA TRP A 314 -10.28 3.51 -5.16
C TRP A 314 -11.49 4.44 -4.99
N ASN A 315 -12.49 4.07 -4.20
CA ASN A 315 -13.66 4.91 -3.93
C ASN A 315 -13.27 6.17 -3.14
N GLU A 316 -12.39 6.04 -2.15
CA GLU A 316 -11.88 7.18 -1.39
C GLU A 316 -11.08 8.12 -2.30
N LEU A 317 -10.16 7.57 -3.10
CA LEU A 317 -9.37 8.33 -4.06
C LEU A 317 -10.27 9.08 -5.05
N LYS A 318 -11.25 8.38 -5.61
CA LYS A 318 -12.22 8.97 -6.54
C LYS A 318 -13.01 10.09 -5.88
N THR A 319 -13.45 9.91 -4.63
CA THR A 319 -14.17 10.92 -3.85
C THR A 319 -13.30 12.17 -3.65
N LYS A 320 -12.05 12.00 -3.20
CA LYS A 320 -11.08 13.10 -3.03
C LYS A 320 -10.76 13.82 -4.35
N LEU A 321 -10.70 13.09 -5.46
CA LEU A 321 -10.48 13.66 -6.79
C LEU A 321 -11.69 14.46 -7.30
N GLU A 322 -12.91 14.03 -6.94
CA GLU A 322 -14.16 14.70 -7.30
C GLU A 322 -14.42 15.93 -6.44
N SER A 323 -14.14 15.88 -5.14
CA SER A 323 -14.28 17.02 -4.21
C SER A 323 -13.19 18.07 -4.38
N GLY A 324 -12.02 17.67 -4.89
CA GLY A 324 -10.82 18.52 -4.97
C GLY A 324 -9.93 18.46 -3.73
N ASP A 325 -10.30 17.65 -2.73
CA ASP A 325 -9.56 17.49 -1.47
C ASP A 325 -8.27 16.69 -1.63
N LEU A 326 -8.10 15.99 -2.77
CA LEU A 326 -6.86 15.25 -3.07
C LEU A 326 -5.65 16.18 -2.97
N LYS A 327 -5.74 17.39 -3.54
CA LYS A 327 -4.66 18.37 -3.49
C LYS A 327 -4.25 18.70 -2.07
N GLN A 328 -5.21 19.03 -1.22
CA GLN A 328 -4.94 19.37 0.17
C GLN A 328 -4.34 18.18 0.93
N SER A 329 -4.83 16.97 0.67
CA SER A 329 -4.28 15.74 1.26
C SER A 329 -2.81 15.53 0.86
N MET A 330 -2.49 15.73 -0.42
CA MET A 330 -1.10 15.62 -0.93
C MET A 330 -0.19 16.72 -0.38
N GLU A 331 -0.67 17.96 -0.30
CA GLU A 331 0.10 19.07 0.28
C GLU A 331 0.41 18.84 1.76
N GLN A 332 -0.54 18.31 2.53
CA GLN A 332 -0.34 17.95 3.93
C GLN A 332 0.70 16.83 4.09
N ALA A 333 0.55 15.73 3.34
CA ALA A 333 1.50 14.61 3.36
C ALA A 333 2.94 15.05 2.98
N THR A 334 3.06 15.93 1.98
CA THR A 334 4.34 16.51 1.53
C THR A 334 5.01 17.34 2.64
N GLN A 335 4.22 18.10 3.41
CA GLN A 335 4.72 18.94 4.51
C GLN A 335 5.16 18.09 5.70
N GLU A 336 4.37 17.08 6.08
CA GLU A 336 4.71 16.15 7.16
C GLU A 336 6.01 15.38 6.85
N ASN A 337 6.25 15.03 5.58
CA ASN A 337 7.45 14.30 5.17
C ASN A 337 8.70 15.17 4.96
N ALA A 338 8.57 16.50 4.83
CA ALA A 338 9.68 17.38 4.43
C ALA A 338 10.85 17.42 5.46
N GLU A 339 10.56 17.28 6.76
CA GLU A 339 11.57 17.29 7.81
C GLU A 339 12.37 15.98 7.85
N ASN A 340 11.71 14.85 7.60
CA ASN A 340 12.35 13.52 7.57
C ASN A 340 13.22 13.30 6.31
N MET A 341 12.89 13.95 5.20
CA MET A 341 13.59 13.75 3.92
C MET A 341 15.03 14.30 3.90
N GLN A 342 15.38 15.30 4.70
CA GLN A 342 16.75 15.84 4.70
C GLN A 342 17.75 14.87 5.33
N GLY A 343 17.37 14.22 6.44
CA GLY A 343 18.18 13.17 7.07
C GLY A 343 18.33 11.95 6.15
N ALA A 344 17.22 11.51 5.56
CA ALA A 344 17.21 10.41 4.59
C ALA A 344 18.10 10.71 3.37
N ALA A 345 18.05 11.92 2.80
CA ALA A 345 18.86 12.29 1.65
C ALA A 345 20.36 12.29 1.95
N MET A 346 20.76 12.70 3.15
CA MET A 346 22.17 12.62 3.56
C MET A 346 22.63 11.16 3.68
N MET A 347 21.81 10.29 4.29
CA MET A 347 22.15 8.88 4.46
C MET A 347 22.19 8.15 3.10
N VAL A 348 21.21 8.38 2.23
CA VAL A 348 21.17 7.85 0.87
C VAL A 348 22.39 8.33 0.07
N GLY A 349 22.78 9.60 0.19
CA GLY A 349 24.00 10.13 -0.44
C GLY A 349 25.28 9.41 0.02
N MET A 350 25.40 9.14 1.33
CA MET A 350 26.52 8.37 1.87
C MET A 350 26.54 6.93 1.34
N PHE A 351 25.40 6.24 1.36
CA PHE A 351 25.29 4.87 0.87
C PHE A 351 25.57 4.76 -0.63
N THR A 352 24.95 5.61 -1.44
CA THR A 352 25.16 5.66 -2.90
C THR A 352 26.61 5.97 -3.25
N GLY A 353 27.30 6.83 -2.49
CA GLY A 353 28.75 7.07 -2.65
C GLY A 353 29.61 5.83 -2.38
N MET A 354 29.30 5.08 -1.31
CA MET A 354 30.00 3.83 -0.98
C MET A 354 29.73 2.75 -2.04
N ALA A 355 28.46 2.55 -2.39
CA ALA A 355 28.04 1.59 -3.41
C ALA A 355 28.70 1.90 -4.77
N ASN A 356 28.76 3.17 -5.18
CA ASN A 356 29.44 3.57 -6.41
C ASN A 356 30.90 3.14 -6.45
N THR A 357 31.63 3.29 -5.34
CA THR A 357 33.05 2.92 -5.25
C THR A 357 33.26 1.42 -5.46
N VAL A 358 32.38 0.60 -4.89
CA VAL A 358 32.39 -0.86 -5.10
C VAL A 358 32.05 -1.18 -6.55
N LEU A 359 30.98 -0.60 -7.09
CA LEU A 359 30.55 -0.84 -8.47
C LEU A 359 31.61 -0.43 -9.49
N ASP A 360 32.31 0.68 -9.27
CA ASP A 360 33.48 1.07 -10.07
C ASP A 360 34.57 0.01 -10.06
N SER A 361 34.86 -0.56 -8.89
CA SER A 361 35.87 -1.62 -8.75
C SER A 361 35.44 -2.90 -9.46
N LEU A 362 34.16 -3.28 -9.39
CA LEU A 362 33.60 -4.43 -10.10
C LEU A 362 33.62 -4.24 -11.62
N LEU A 363 33.31 -3.04 -12.12
CA LEU A 363 33.37 -2.69 -13.54
C LEU A 363 34.82 -2.62 -14.04
N ALA A 364 35.76 -2.15 -13.23
CA ALA A 364 37.17 -2.07 -13.58
C ALA A 364 37.90 -3.43 -13.57
N ALA A 365 37.40 -4.42 -12.82
CA ALA A 365 38.04 -5.72 -12.72
C ALA A 365 38.26 -6.37 -14.10
N GLU A 366 39.50 -6.76 -14.39
CA GLU A 366 39.91 -7.46 -15.60
C GLU A 366 40.10 -8.96 -15.36
N SER A 367 40.05 -9.39 -14.09
CA SER A 367 40.21 -10.78 -13.67
C SER A 367 39.21 -11.19 -12.57
N GLN A 368 39.02 -12.51 -12.40
CA GLN A 368 38.16 -13.06 -11.34
C GLN A 368 38.65 -12.71 -9.93
N GLU A 369 39.97 -12.66 -9.73
CA GLU A 369 40.57 -12.35 -8.42
C GLU A 369 40.27 -10.91 -8.01
N GLU A 370 40.43 -9.95 -8.93
CA GLU A 370 40.09 -8.54 -8.70
C GLU A 370 38.59 -8.36 -8.44
N PHE A 371 37.74 -9.05 -9.21
CA PHE A 371 36.29 -9.01 -9.02
C PHE A 371 35.88 -9.56 -7.64
N ASN A 372 36.44 -10.71 -7.24
CA ASN A 372 36.18 -11.32 -5.94
C ASN A 372 36.70 -10.45 -4.79
N GLN A 373 37.83 -9.76 -4.98
CA GLN A 373 38.35 -8.81 -4.02
C GLN A 373 37.40 -7.61 -3.82
N ALA A 374 36.80 -7.10 -4.90
CA ALA A 374 35.80 -6.03 -4.81
C ALA A 374 34.52 -6.49 -4.09
N ILE A 375 34.05 -7.73 -4.30
CA ILE A 375 32.93 -8.32 -3.53
C ILE A 375 33.30 -8.45 -2.05
N ALA A 376 34.51 -8.93 -1.74
CA ALA A 376 34.97 -9.05 -0.36
C ALA A 376 35.07 -7.69 0.33
N GLN A 377 35.51 -6.66 -0.38
CA GLN A 377 35.53 -5.28 0.11
C GLN A 377 34.12 -4.76 0.40
N ALA A 378 33.16 -5.00 -0.50
CA ALA A 378 31.75 -4.66 -0.27
C ALA A 378 31.18 -5.35 0.96
N SER A 379 31.43 -6.65 1.11
CA SER A 379 30.98 -7.43 2.27
C SER A 379 31.60 -6.92 3.57
N ALA A 380 32.88 -6.57 3.55
CA ALA A 380 33.57 -5.97 4.69
C ALA A 380 33.02 -4.57 5.02
N MET A 381 32.67 -3.76 4.01
CA MET A 381 32.05 -2.44 4.20
C MET A 381 30.63 -2.56 4.76
N ALA A 382 29.83 -3.51 4.27
CA ALA A 382 28.51 -3.81 4.82
C ALA A 382 28.62 -4.22 6.30
N ASN A 383 29.58 -5.08 6.65
CA ASN A 383 29.84 -5.47 8.04
C ASN A 383 30.39 -4.32 8.90
N PHE A 384 31.12 -3.36 8.31
CA PHE A 384 31.62 -2.19 9.04
C PHE A 384 30.53 -1.13 9.28
N GLY A 385 29.59 -0.98 8.34
CA GLY A 385 28.36 -0.20 8.51
C GLY A 385 27.39 -0.83 9.50
N ALA A 386 27.46 -2.15 9.69
CA ALA A 386 26.70 -2.89 10.69
C ALA A 386 27.30 -2.87 12.10
N GLY A 387 28.47 -2.25 12.31
CA GLY A 387 29.12 -2.15 13.62
C GLY A 387 29.79 -3.46 14.04
N SER A 388 31.11 -3.42 14.26
CA SER A 388 31.85 -4.50 14.92
C SER A 388 31.68 -4.40 16.43
N ASP A 389 30.51 -4.78 16.92
CA ASP A 389 30.36 -5.40 18.23
C ASP A 389 29.54 -6.67 17.97
N THR A 390 29.86 -7.76 18.66
CA THR A 390 29.12 -9.02 18.55
C THR A 390 27.73 -8.82 19.14
N ASP A 391 26.85 -8.27 18.31
CA ASP A 391 25.43 -8.12 18.52
C ASP A 391 24.74 -7.67 17.24
N SER A 392 23.69 -8.35 16.84
CA SER A 392 23.01 -8.17 15.55
C SER A 392 22.13 -6.92 15.54
N SER A 393 22.77 -5.75 15.62
CA SER A 393 22.10 -4.48 15.86
C SER A 393 22.72 -3.30 15.10
N GLY A 394 23.06 -3.57 13.84
CA GLY A 394 23.22 -2.53 12.83
C GLY A 394 21.90 -2.35 12.08
N PRO A 395 21.62 -1.15 11.55
CA PRO A 395 20.39 -0.91 10.81
C PRO A 395 20.32 -1.80 9.56
N GLU A 396 19.36 -2.74 9.53
CA GLU A 396 19.05 -3.49 8.33
C GLU A 396 18.29 -2.59 7.35
N MET A 397 18.89 -2.34 6.18
CA MET A 397 18.17 -1.80 5.04
C MET A 397 17.37 -2.93 4.39
N LYS A 398 16.09 -3.05 4.77
CA LYS A 398 15.14 -3.93 4.12
C LYS A 398 14.48 -3.18 2.96
N LEU A 399 14.75 -3.58 1.73
CA LEU A 399 14.00 -3.13 0.55
C LEU A 399 12.70 -3.93 0.48
N GLU A 400 11.67 -3.51 1.19
CA GLU A 400 10.33 -4.08 1.05
C GLU A 400 9.53 -3.30 0.00
N PHE A 401 9.15 -3.98 -1.08
CA PHE A 401 8.06 -3.53 -1.93
C PHE A 401 6.74 -3.93 -1.26
N SER A 402 6.35 -3.19 -0.22
CA SER A 402 5.02 -3.33 0.35
C SER A 402 4.01 -2.82 -0.69
N GLY A 403 2.96 -3.59 -0.96
CA GLY A 403 1.89 -3.22 -1.90
C GLY A 403 1.00 -2.07 -1.43
N ASN A 404 1.42 -1.28 -0.43
CA ASN A 404 0.69 -0.15 0.11
C ASN A 404 1.44 1.15 -0.20
N ASP A 405 0.68 2.19 -0.54
CA ASP A 405 1.07 3.51 -1.09
C ASP A 405 2.05 4.35 -0.24
N ASN A 406 3.24 3.81 0.04
CA ASN A 406 4.37 4.56 0.55
C ASN A 406 5.66 3.83 0.12
N ILE A 407 6.48 4.46 -0.73
CA ILE A 407 7.90 4.13 -0.74
C ILE A 407 8.46 4.70 0.56
N GLN A 408 8.34 3.93 1.65
CA GLN A 408 9.04 4.23 2.89
C GLN A 408 10.45 3.64 2.80
N PHE A 409 11.45 4.53 2.83
CA PHE A 409 12.80 4.15 3.24
C PHE A 409 12.80 4.12 4.77
N GLU A 410 12.46 2.99 5.37
CA GLU A 410 12.73 2.80 6.80
C GLU A 410 14.20 2.41 6.99
N ILE A 411 14.95 3.30 7.62
CA ILE A 411 16.21 2.93 8.28
C ILE A 411 15.78 2.43 9.67
N SER A 412 15.69 1.12 9.83
CA SER A 412 15.42 0.54 11.15
C SER A 412 16.68 0.69 12.00
N GLU A 413 16.70 1.57 13.01
CA GLU A 413 17.74 1.54 14.05
C GLU A 413 17.43 0.39 15.01
N SER A 414 17.80 -0.83 14.64
CA SER A 414 17.84 -1.94 15.58
C SER A 414 19.12 -1.81 16.42
N MET A 415 19.06 -1.20 17.61
CA MET A 415 20.09 -1.34 18.65
C MET A 415 19.70 -2.48 19.61
N GLU A 416 19.93 -3.74 19.25
CA GLU A 416 19.96 -4.90 20.16
C GLU A 416 21.36 -5.11 20.80
N SER A 417 21.39 -5.23 22.12
CA SER A 417 22.50 -5.83 22.86
C SER A 417 22.08 -7.22 23.42
N SER A 418 22.43 -8.31 22.75
CA SER A 418 22.92 -9.59 23.31
C SER A 418 23.94 -9.37 24.45
N ALA A 419 24.14 -10.28 25.38
CA ALA A 419 24.04 -11.73 25.26
C ALA A 419 23.20 -12.34 26.37
N GLY A 420 22.45 -13.38 26.01
CA GLY A 420 21.75 -14.22 26.97
C GLY A 420 20.78 -15.19 26.34
N ASP A 421 21.28 -16.08 25.49
CA ASP A 421 20.63 -17.26 24.91
C ASP A 421 19.67 -17.97 25.90
N SER A 422 18.35 -17.90 25.61
CA SER A 422 17.41 -18.99 25.88
C SER A 422 16.10 -18.76 25.11
N ASP A 423 15.82 -19.73 24.24
CA ASP A 423 14.50 -20.10 23.71
C ASP A 423 13.68 -19.06 22.97
N SER A 424 13.43 -19.40 21.70
CA SER A 424 12.22 -19.11 20.97
C SER A 424 11.04 -18.95 21.93
N ALA A 425 10.46 -17.75 21.99
CA ALA A 425 9.16 -17.55 22.59
C ALA A 425 8.10 -18.26 21.73
N SER A 426 7.99 -19.58 21.93
CA SER A 426 6.69 -20.16 22.25
C SER A 426 5.89 -19.15 23.06
N VAL A 427 4.61 -18.95 22.71
CA VAL A 427 3.61 -18.22 23.51
C VAL A 427 3.98 -18.21 25.00
N PRO A 428 4.50 -17.10 25.58
CA PRO A 428 4.77 -17.05 27.00
C PRO A 428 3.45 -16.72 27.68
N SER A 429 2.82 -17.76 28.19
CA SER A 429 1.65 -17.72 29.05
C SER A 429 1.99 -17.06 30.39
N GLY A 430 2.04 -15.74 30.44
CA GLY A 430 1.70 -15.03 31.67
C GLY A 430 0.23 -15.29 31.97
N PRO A 431 -0.19 -15.66 33.20
CA PRO A 431 -1.60 -15.76 33.51
C PRO A 431 -2.25 -14.42 33.22
N ALA A 432 -3.29 -14.41 32.38
CA ALA A 432 -4.04 -13.20 32.09
C ALA A 432 -4.57 -12.63 33.42
N PRO A 433 -4.53 -11.30 33.61
CA PRO A 433 -5.06 -10.71 34.82
C PRO A 433 -6.53 -11.09 35.00
N GLU A 434 -6.96 -11.26 36.25
CA GLU A 434 -8.30 -11.73 36.58
C GLU A 434 -9.39 -10.87 35.91
N GLY A 435 -10.17 -11.48 35.02
CA GLY A 435 -11.23 -10.81 34.26
C GLY A 435 -10.79 -10.21 32.92
N TRP A 436 -9.60 -10.52 32.42
CA TRP A 436 -9.21 -10.29 31.03
C TRP A 436 -9.86 -11.36 30.14
N THR A 437 -10.63 -10.94 29.13
CA THR A 437 -11.25 -11.79 28.12
C THR A 437 -11.49 -10.97 26.85
N LEU A 438 -11.35 -11.60 25.70
CA LEU A 438 -11.70 -11.01 24.41
C LEU A 438 -13.17 -11.23 24.02
N ASP A 439 -13.87 -12.10 24.75
CA ASP A 439 -15.31 -12.33 24.60
C ASP A 439 -16.10 -11.37 25.52
N LEU A 440 -16.85 -10.45 24.91
CA LEU A 440 -17.61 -9.41 25.61
C LEU A 440 -19.01 -9.85 26.08
N THR A 441 -19.46 -11.07 25.75
CA THR A 441 -20.85 -11.51 25.99
C THR A 441 -21.28 -11.49 27.45
N GLU A 442 -20.37 -11.79 28.39
CA GLU A 442 -20.63 -11.82 29.83
C GLU A 442 -19.90 -10.71 30.62
N VAL A 443 -19.34 -9.72 29.91
CA VAL A 443 -18.53 -8.68 30.55
C VAL A 443 -19.39 -7.58 31.18
N GLU A 444 -19.33 -7.50 32.51
CA GLU A 444 -19.89 -6.38 33.28
C GLU A 444 -18.80 -5.37 33.68
N ILE A 445 -19.02 -4.09 33.35
CA ILE A 445 -18.09 -3.02 33.74
C ILE A 445 -18.34 -2.64 35.21
N PRO A 446 -17.35 -2.77 36.11
CA PRO A 446 -17.56 -2.49 37.53
C PRO A 446 -17.78 -0.99 37.78
N SER A 447 -18.62 -0.65 38.76
CA SER A 447 -18.94 0.74 39.12
C SER A 447 -17.86 1.45 39.96
N ARG A 448 -16.62 0.95 39.94
CA ARG A 448 -15.46 1.51 40.65
C ARG A 448 -14.58 2.31 39.68
N PRO A 449 -13.72 3.23 40.16
CA PRO A 449 -12.79 3.96 39.30
C PRO A 449 -12.00 3.03 38.36
N ALA A 450 -11.84 3.46 37.11
CA ALA A 450 -11.16 2.69 36.08
C ALA A 450 -9.74 2.33 36.53
N SER A 451 -9.47 1.03 36.63
CA SER A 451 -8.23 0.46 37.15
C SER A 451 -8.00 -0.93 36.56
N GLY A 452 -6.76 -1.41 36.65
CA GLY A 452 -6.41 -2.74 36.18
C GLY A 452 -4.91 -2.96 36.12
N VAL A 453 -4.43 -3.55 35.03
CA VAL A 453 -3.02 -3.88 34.80
C VAL A 453 -2.61 -3.33 33.43
N ALA A 454 -1.51 -2.59 33.36
CA ALA A 454 -0.95 -1.99 32.15
C ALA A 454 0.51 -2.41 32.02
N ALA A 455 0.87 -3.08 30.92
CA ALA A 455 2.20 -3.64 30.69
C ALA A 455 2.74 -4.46 31.89
N GLY A 456 1.85 -5.15 32.61
CA GLY A 456 2.19 -5.97 33.79
C GLY A 456 2.22 -5.22 35.13
N SER A 457 2.02 -3.90 35.15
CA SER A 457 2.00 -3.06 36.36
C SER A 457 0.57 -2.68 36.77
N PRO A 458 0.23 -2.64 38.08
CA PRO A 458 -1.06 -2.15 38.53
C PRO A 458 -1.28 -0.68 38.12
N THR A 459 -2.45 -0.37 37.56
CA THR A 459 -2.76 0.98 37.09
C THR A 459 -4.11 1.48 37.60
N THR A 460 -4.23 2.79 37.81
CA THR A 460 -5.48 3.49 38.13
C THR A 460 -5.55 4.78 37.34
N ILE A 461 -6.66 5.00 36.63
CA ILE A 461 -6.87 6.21 35.85
C ILE A 461 -7.19 7.36 36.81
N ASN A 462 -6.37 8.40 36.76
CA ASN A 462 -6.55 9.61 37.57
C ASN A 462 -6.62 10.89 36.72
N LYS A 463 -6.43 10.78 35.40
CA LYS A 463 -6.67 11.83 34.42
C LYS A 463 -7.50 11.27 33.26
N ALA A 464 -8.53 12.02 32.87
CA ALA A 464 -9.35 11.71 31.70
C ALA A 464 -9.77 13.01 30.99
N THR A 465 -9.54 13.10 29.69
CA THR A 465 -9.94 14.24 28.86
C THR A 465 -10.54 13.75 27.54
N ILE A 466 -11.41 14.55 26.93
CA ILE A 466 -11.98 14.24 25.62
C ILE A 466 -12.05 15.51 24.76
N ARG A 467 -11.57 15.40 23.53
CA ARG A 467 -11.57 16.47 22.52
C ARG A 467 -11.81 15.85 21.16
N ASP A 468 -12.75 16.39 20.38
CA ASP A 468 -13.02 15.97 18.98
C ASP A 468 -13.16 14.44 18.80
N GLY A 469 -13.83 13.76 19.74
CA GLY A 469 -14.00 12.31 19.69
C GLY A 469 -12.75 11.49 20.08
N ILE A 470 -11.69 12.11 20.56
CA ILE A 470 -10.49 11.45 21.06
C ILE A 470 -10.53 11.45 22.59
N LEU A 471 -10.70 10.26 23.17
CA LEU A 471 -10.71 10.05 24.62
C LEU A 471 -9.29 9.72 25.09
N HIS A 472 -8.73 10.55 25.96
CA HIS A 472 -7.45 10.30 26.61
C HIS A 472 -7.66 9.89 28.07
N LEU A 473 -7.18 8.72 28.46
CA LEU A 473 -7.14 8.22 29.84
C LEU A 473 -5.68 8.06 30.25
N ALA A 474 -5.30 8.52 31.43
CA ALA A 474 -3.93 8.37 31.92
C ALA A 474 -3.85 8.03 33.41
N HIS A 475 -2.84 7.25 33.75
CA HIS A 475 -2.31 7.12 35.10
C HIS A 475 -1.11 8.06 35.22
N ARG A 476 -1.28 9.13 36.00
CA ARG A 476 -0.23 10.09 36.32
C ARG A 476 0.37 9.88 37.71
N GLU A 477 1.69 9.89 37.83
CA GLU A 477 2.37 10.05 39.12
C GLU A 477 3.22 11.34 39.07
N GLY A 478 2.90 12.32 39.94
CA GLY A 478 3.55 13.63 39.88
C GLY A 478 3.18 14.39 38.59
N ASN A 479 4.19 14.75 37.80
CA ASN A 479 4.01 15.42 36.50
C ASN A 479 4.04 14.45 35.31
N ASP A 480 4.36 13.18 35.54
CA ASP A 480 4.64 12.22 34.47
C ASP A 480 3.46 11.27 34.30
N ASP A 481 3.03 11.08 33.06
CA ASP A 481 2.02 10.11 32.68
C ASP A 481 2.74 8.75 32.50
N LEU A 482 2.48 7.80 33.41
CA LEU A 482 3.13 6.48 33.41
C LEU A 482 2.50 5.53 32.38
N HIS A 483 1.19 5.63 32.21
CA HIS A 483 0.43 4.86 31.22
C HIS A 483 -0.65 5.75 30.62
N GLU A 484 -0.75 5.77 29.29
CA GLU A 484 -1.78 6.52 28.56
C GLU A 484 -2.56 5.58 27.63
N TRP A 485 -3.87 5.81 27.53
CA TRP A 485 -4.74 5.23 26.53
C TRP A 485 -5.39 6.35 25.76
N ILE A 486 -5.10 6.44 24.47
CA ILE A 486 -5.70 7.41 23.55
C ILE A 486 -6.63 6.63 22.62
N ILE A 487 -7.93 6.86 22.78
CA ILE A 487 -8.98 6.13 22.09
C ILE A 487 -9.63 7.05 21.07
N PHE A 488 -9.42 6.75 19.79
CA PHE A 488 -10.02 7.46 18.67
C PHE A 488 -11.38 6.84 18.38
N THR A 489 -12.47 7.58 18.56
CA THR A 489 -13.84 7.01 18.43
C THR A 489 -14.46 7.15 17.04
N PHE A 490 -13.77 7.84 16.11
CA PHE A 490 -14.21 8.07 14.73
C PHE A 490 -15.66 8.57 14.60
N LEU A 491 -16.02 9.55 15.43
CA LEU A 491 -17.28 10.26 15.31
C LEU A 491 -17.25 11.15 14.07
N ASP A 492 -18.41 11.30 13.42
CA ASP A 492 -18.57 12.24 12.32
C ASP A 492 -18.26 13.68 12.78
N GLU A 493 -17.84 14.54 11.85
CA GLU A 493 -17.53 15.94 12.17
C GLU A 493 -18.72 16.64 12.86
N GLY A 494 -18.48 17.14 14.08
CA GLY A 494 -19.50 17.81 14.90
C GLY A 494 -20.43 16.88 15.68
N GLU A 495 -20.27 15.56 15.54
CA GLU A 495 -20.98 14.56 16.34
C GLU A 495 -20.41 14.47 17.77
N LYS A 496 -21.29 14.33 18.76
CA LYS A 496 -20.92 14.32 20.17
C LYS A 496 -20.85 12.89 20.74
N PRO A 497 -19.93 12.61 21.68
CA PRO A 497 -19.81 11.31 22.33
C PRO A 497 -20.97 10.99 23.31
N ASP A 498 -21.81 11.97 23.64
CA ASP A 498 -22.92 11.85 24.60
C ASP A 498 -23.81 10.62 24.36
N GLY A 499 -23.90 9.75 25.37
CA GLY A 499 -24.77 8.56 25.33
C GLY A 499 -24.33 7.45 24.39
N LYS A 500 -23.18 7.59 23.70
CA LYS A 500 -22.70 6.58 22.75
C LYS A 500 -22.13 5.36 23.46
N THR A 501 -22.28 4.21 22.81
CA THR A 501 -21.72 2.94 23.25
C THR A 501 -20.95 2.31 22.10
N PHE A 502 -19.76 1.79 22.41
CA PHE A 502 -18.90 1.06 21.50
C PHE A 502 -18.67 -0.33 22.07
N ASP A 503 -18.92 -1.36 21.25
CA ASP A 503 -18.73 -2.77 21.58
C ASP A 503 -17.86 -3.40 20.48
N ILE A 504 -16.58 -3.53 20.78
CA ILE A 504 -15.52 -3.88 19.83
C ILE A 504 -14.98 -5.25 20.20
N ASN A 505 -15.08 -6.18 19.26
CA ASN A 505 -14.53 -7.52 19.38
C ASN A 505 -13.26 -7.63 18.52
N PRO A 506 -12.43 -8.67 18.72
CA PRO A 506 -11.17 -8.84 17.97
C PRO A 506 -11.30 -8.82 16.44
N ASN A 507 -12.50 -9.12 15.93
CA ASN A 507 -12.80 -9.19 14.49
C ASN A 507 -13.54 -7.95 13.96
N SER A 508 -13.67 -6.88 14.76
CA SER A 508 -14.34 -5.66 14.31
C SER A 508 -13.50 -4.93 13.25
N GLY A 509 -14.14 -4.41 12.19
CA GLY A 509 -13.48 -3.84 11.00
C GLY A 509 -13.06 -2.37 11.14
N PHE A 510 -12.59 -1.80 10.01
CA PHE A 510 -11.89 -0.50 9.84
C PHE A 510 -12.64 0.77 10.33
N SER A 511 -13.91 0.67 10.73
CA SER A 511 -14.70 1.77 11.32
C SER A 511 -14.79 1.71 12.85
N SER A 512 -14.04 0.81 13.47
CA SER A 512 -14.00 0.65 14.93
C SER A 512 -13.05 1.67 15.55
N PRO A 513 -13.26 2.06 16.82
CA PRO A 513 -12.30 2.89 17.52
C PRO A 513 -10.86 2.34 17.44
N HIS A 514 -9.85 3.22 17.48
CA HIS A 514 -8.44 2.80 17.60
C HIS A 514 -7.94 3.08 19.00
N VAL A 515 -7.05 2.23 19.51
CA VAL A 515 -6.44 2.40 20.82
C VAL A 515 -4.93 2.56 20.68
N HIS A 516 -4.42 3.73 21.03
CA HIS A 516 -2.99 3.93 21.18
C HIS A 516 -2.68 3.81 22.68
N PHE A 517 -1.84 2.85 23.04
CA PHE A 517 -1.41 2.63 24.40
C PHE A 517 0.03 3.09 24.54
N ARG A 518 0.28 4.00 25.48
CA ARG A 518 1.63 4.49 25.76
C ARG A 518 2.07 4.08 27.15
N ASN A 519 3.33 3.67 27.26
CA ASN A 519 3.92 3.22 28.50
C ASN A 519 5.25 3.92 28.77
N ALA A 520 5.43 4.43 29.99
CA ALA A 520 6.69 5.03 30.38
C ALA A 520 7.83 4.00 30.39
N THR A 521 8.92 4.35 29.72
CA THR A 521 10.14 3.53 29.68
C THR A 521 11.04 3.86 30.87
N ALA A 522 11.89 2.91 31.26
CA ALA A 522 12.87 3.11 32.34
C ALA A 522 13.87 4.25 32.07
N GLU A 523 13.99 4.68 30.81
CA GLU A 523 14.93 5.69 30.31
C GLU A 523 14.31 7.10 30.19
N GLY A 524 13.01 7.26 30.52
CA GLY A 524 12.34 8.56 30.57
C GLY A 524 11.61 8.98 29.28
N GLY A 525 11.18 8.03 28.46
CA GLY A 525 10.32 8.24 27.28
C GLY A 525 8.97 7.51 27.39
N LEU A 526 8.13 7.63 26.36
CA LEU A 526 6.92 6.83 26.20
C LEU A 526 7.10 5.88 25.02
N ASP A 527 7.00 4.57 25.27
CA ASP A 527 6.80 3.57 24.24
C ASP A 527 5.32 3.57 23.82
N SER A 528 5.01 3.32 22.55
CA SER A 528 3.65 3.46 22.01
C SER A 528 3.25 2.27 21.14
N ASP A 529 2.27 1.51 21.60
CA ASP A 529 1.60 0.45 20.84
C ASP A 529 0.30 0.99 20.22
N VAL A 530 -0.02 0.54 19.00
CA VAL A 530 -1.27 0.89 18.31
C VAL A 530 -2.09 -0.37 18.03
N PHE A 531 -3.31 -0.41 18.54
CA PHE A 531 -4.24 -1.52 18.38
C PHE A 531 -5.43 -1.08 17.52
N MET A 532 -5.44 -1.55 16.28
CA MET A 532 -6.52 -1.34 15.29
C MET A 532 -7.48 -2.54 15.21
N SER A 533 -7.02 -3.73 15.61
CA SER A 533 -7.77 -4.98 15.63
C SER A 533 -7.28 -5.88 16.79
N GLU A 534 -7.85 -7.07 16.93
CA GLU A 534 -7.43 -8.12 17.89
C GLU A 534 -7.59 -7.78 19.39
N TYR A 535 -8.07 -6.58 19.71
CA TYR A 535 -8.40 -6.14 21.06
C TYR A 535 -9.91 -6.25 21.32
N ALA A 536 -10.30 -6.19 22.60
CA ALA A 536 -11.71 -6.15 22.99
C ALA A 536 -12.00 -4.91 23.83
N MET A 537 -13.06 -4.19 23.48
CA MET A 537 -13.46 -2.98 24.20
C MET A 537 -14.97 -2.82 24.32
N LYS A 538 -15.41 -2.50 25.53
CA LYS A 538 -16.74 -1.96 25.80
C LYS A 538 -16.60 -0.57 26.40
N LEU A 539 -17.05 0.45 25.67
CA LEU A 539 -16.97 1.85 26.08
C LEU A 539 -18.37 2.45 26.08
N GLU A 540 -18.83 2.95 27.23
CA GLU A 540 -20.14 3.58 27.40
C GLU A 540 -19.94 5.04 27.86
N PHE A 541 -20.42 6.00 27.09
CA PHE A 541 -20.50 7.40 27.50
C PHE A 541 -21.87 7.72 28.10
N GLY A 542 -21.87 8.48 29.18
CA GLY A 542 -23.08 9.07 29.75
C GLY A 542 -23.42 10.40 29.07
N GLN A 543 -24.22 11.22 29.75
CA GLN A 543 -24.59 12.56 29.29
C GLN A 543 -23.61 13.59 29.84
N ALA A 544 -23.08 14.46 28.98
CA ALA A 544 -22.21 15.54 29.40
C ALA A 544 -22.98 16.53 30.30
N THR A 545 -22.37 16.93 31.42
CA THR A 545 -22.92 17.98 32.29
C THR A 545 -21.79 18.77 32.92
N GLY A 546 -21.86 20.10 32.80
CA GLY A 546 -20.87 20.99 33.42
C GLY A 546 -19.44 20.82 32.91
N GLY A 547 -19.26 20.58 31.60
CA GLY A 547 -17.95 20.39 30.96
C GLY A 547 -17.29 19.04 31.28
N LYS A 548 -18.06 18.08 31.81
CA LYS A 548 -17.59 16.75 32.16
C LYS A 548 -18.45 15.69 31.50
N LEU A 549 -17.81 14.64 31.00
CA LEU A 549 -18.44 13.48 30.39
C LEU A 549 -18.17 12.23 31.25
N PRO A 550 -19.16 11.70 31.97
CA PRO A 550 -19.00 10.43 32.67
C PRO A 550 -18.93 9.28 31.66
N GLY A 551 -18.13 8.26 31.94
CA GLY A 551 -18.02 7.08 31.09
C GLY A 551 -17.64 5.81 31.85
N LYS A 552 -17.81 4.67 31.18
CA LYS A 552 -17.39 3.35 31.64
C LYS A 552 -16.56 2.70 30.54
N ILE A 553 -15.52 1.99 30.94
CA ILE A 553 -14.65 1.27 30.01
C ILE A 553 -14.38 -0.14 30.52
N TYR A 554 -14.34 -1.08 29.60
CA TYR A 554 -13.63 -2.34 29.69
C TYR A 554 -12.77 -2.44 28.45
N LEU A 555 -11.47 -2.65 28.59
CA LEU A 555 -10.51 -2.69 27.50
C LEU A 555 -9.47 -3.78 27.79
N CYS A 556 -9.32 -4.71 26.86
CA CYS A 556 -8.31 -5.76 26.87
C CYS A 556 -7.42 -5.59 25.65
N LEU A 557 -6.12 -5.43 25.90
CA LEU A 557 -5.11 -5.37 24.83
C LEU A 557 -4.43 -6.73 24.70
N PRO A 558 -4.08 -7.15 23.47
CA PRO A 558 -3.34 -8.38 23.21
C PRO A 558 -1.81 -8.22 23.37
N ASP A 559 -1.35 -7.22 24.12
CA ASP A 559 0.08 -7.03 24.44
C ASP A 559 0.64 -8.22 25.24
N ALA A 560 1.97 -8.34 25.27
CA ALA A 560 2.66 -9.46 25.92
C ALA A 560 2.27 -9.68 27.40
N LYS A 561 1.73 -8.64 28.07
CA LYS A 561 1.30 -8.70 29.47
C LYS A 561 -0.22 -8.71 29.65
N LYS A 562 -1.00 -8.76 28.56
CA LYS A 562 -2.48 -8.81 28.57
C LYS A 562 -3.08 -7.69 29.41
N SER A 563 -2.77 -6.46 29.03
CA SER A 563 -3.23 -5.25 29.69
C SER A 563 -4.76 -5.22 29.75
N LEU A 564 -5.27 -4.88 30.92
CA LEU A 564 -6.69 -4.81 31.25
C LEU A 564 -6.97 -3.46 31.92
N LEU A 565 -7.91 -2.71 31.38
CA LEU A 565 -8.46 -1.53 32.01
C LEU A 565 -9.98 -1.68 32.16
N ARG A 566 -10.51 -1.56 33.39
CA ARG A 566 -11.96 -1.62 33.60
C ARG A 566 -12.46 -0.73 34.73
N GLY A 567 -13.61 -0.09 34.51
CA GLY A 567 -14.33 0.69 35.52
C GLY A 567 -14.91 1.98 34.99
N THR A 568 -15.18 2.93 35.88
CA THR A 568 -15.78 4.23 35.58
C THR A 568 -14.75 5.35 35.53
N PHE A 569 -14.92 6.32 34.65
CA PHE A 569 -14.14 7.55 34.59
C PHE A 569 -15.03 8.78 34.41
N THR A 570 -14.45 9.97 34.55
CA THR A 570 -15.12 11.24 34.21
C THR A 570 -14.12 12.09 33.43
N ALA A 571 -14.34 12.22 32.12
CA ALA A 571 -13.49 13.00 31.25
C ALA A 571 -13.85 14.48 31.31
N THR A 572 -12.83 15.35 31.33
CA THR A 572 -13.03 16.78 31.10
C THR A 572 -13.16 17.02 29.60
N ILE A 573 -14.20 17.75 29.19
CA ILE A 573 -14.40 18.10 27.78
C ILE A 573 -13.52 19.31 27.50
N GLU A 574 -12.58 19.14 26.58
CA GLU A 574 -11.72 20.21 26.09
C GLU A 574 -12.26 20.72 24.75
N ASN A 575 -12.22 22.05 24.58
CA ASN A 575 -12.61 22.71 23.34
C ASN A 575 -11.45 22.80 22.35
#